data_AF-A0A0N1I195-F1
#
_entry.id   AF-A0A0N1I195-F1
#
_cell.length_a   1.000
_cell.length_b   1.000
_cell.length_c   1.000
_cell.angle_alpha   90.00
_cell.angle_beta   90.00
_cell.angle_gamma   90.00
#
_symmetry.space_group_name_H-M   'P 1'
#
loop_
_entity.id
_entity.type
_entity.pdbx_description
1 polymer ?
#
loop_
_entity_poly.entity_id
_entity_poly.type
_entity_poly.pdbx_seq_one_letter_code
_entity_poly.pdbx_strand_id
1 'polypeptide(L)'
;MAFQLLPETDSFYEVLLRPTFAVAFSVMATFMIVANYILEKSAVEQSSSPAVLVKGDLIFNVLTFTLFAAGVTYANSAQITRAIAVGQSPRMKLSRLRSLPWPLCSMCGAEGDRAVVSFLLYSLIFPGAVVLVALHVASLITNGYDHAFYWPMPLKRYLAWTMLWRLVVTTCVFTTNYLAAHNPTQSVLIPSADHDEAQPQQAGKKD
;
A
#
# COMPACT_ATOMS: atom_id res chain seq x y z
N MET A 1 13.47 20.62 22.68
CA MET A 1 12.38 19.87 23.33
C MET A 1 12.62 18.40 23.04
N ALA A 2 12.81 17.58 24.08
CA ALA A 2 12.91 16.14 23.88
C ALA A 2 11.54 15.62 23.41
N PHE A 3 11.43 15.21 22.15
CA PHE A 3 10.24 14.51 21.66
C PHE A 3 10.19 13.15 22.38
N GLN A 4 9.36 13.04 23.41
CA GLN A 4 9.03 11.74 23.99
C GLN A 4 8.15 10.99 22.98
N LEU A 5 8.78 10.07 22.24
CA LEU A 5 8.07 9.15 21.35
C LEU A 5 7.05 8.33 22.15
N LEU A 6 5.84 8.21 21.60
CA LEU A 6 4.80 7.34 22.16
C LEU A 6 5.30 5.88 22.22
N PRO A 7 4.83 5.09 23.21
CA PRO A 7 5.25 3.70 23.36
C PRO A 7 4.90 2.87 22.12
N GLU A 8 5.78 1.94 21.75
CA GLU A 8 5.59 1.10 20.56
C GLU A 8 4.33 0.24 20.66
N THR A 9 3.62 0.13 19.54
CA THR A 9 2.46 -0.75 19.40
C THR A 9 2.89 -2.17 19.09
N ASP A 10 2.24 -3.15 19.72
CA ASP A 10 2.52 -4.57 19.56
C ASP A 10 1.42 -5.33 18.80
N SER A 11 0.36 -4.64 18.36
CA SER A 11 -0.79 -5.21 17.67
C SER A 11 -0.99 -4.60 16.28
N PHE A 12 -1.03 -5.43 15.24
CA PHE A 12 -1.39 -5.00 13.88
C PHE A 12 -2.80 -4.43 13.84
N TYR A 13 -3.71 -5.04 14.59
CA TYR A 13 -5.10 -4.65 14.64
C TYR A 13 -5.26 -3.21 15.13
N GLU A 14 -4.53 -2.82 16.17
CA GLU A 14 -4.54 -1.44 16.66
C GLU A 14 -4.04 -0.44 15.64
N VAL A 15 -3.05 -0.82 14.82
CA VAL A 15 -2.53 0.02 13.73
C VAL A 15 -3.58 0.19 12.63
N LEU A 16 -4.29 -0.88 12.27
CA LEU A 16 -5.32 -0.87 11.22
C LEU A 16 -6.64 -0.23 11.66
N LEU A 17 -6.97 -0.28 12.95
CA LEU A 17 -8.17 0.37 13.49
C LEU A 17 -8.02 1.88 13.68
N ARG A 18 -6.82 2.45 13.52
CA ARG A 18 -6.63 3.88 13.68
C ARG A 18 -7.50 4.65 12.68
N PRO A 19 -8.13 5.75 13.10
CA PRO A 19 -8.84 6.63 12.17
C PRO A 19 -7.94 7.08 11.00
N THR A 20 -6.65 7.28 11.24
CA THR A 20 -5.68 7.63 10.20
C THR A 20 -5.51 6.54 9.14
N PHE A 21 -5.67 5.26 9.49
CA PHE A 21 -5.73 4.18 8.51
C PHE A 21 -7.09 4.17 7.82
N ALA A 22 -8.17 4.01 8.58
CA ALA A 22 -9.50 3.75 8.05
C ALA A 22 -10.02 4.89 7.16
N VAL A 23 -9.83 6.14 7.58
CA VAL A 23 -10.26 7.31 6.81
C VAL A 23 -9.42 7.46 5.55
N ALA A 24 -8.09 7.39 5.65
CA ALA A 24 -7.21 7.55 4.49
C ALA A 24 -7.43 6.43 3.46
N PHE A 25 -7.56 5.18 3.93
CA PHE A 25 -7.92 4.05 3.08
C PHE A 25 -9.27 4.26 2.41
N SER A 26 -10.31 4.63 3.16
CA SER A 26 -11.67 4.78 2.63
C SER A 26 -11.74 5.88 1.57
N VAL A 27 -11.13 7.05 1.83
CA VAL A 27 -11.10 8.16 0.87
C VAL A 27 -10.35 7.76 -0.39
N MET A 28 -9.15 7.18 -0.23
CA MET A 28 -8.30 6.81 -1.36
C MET A 28 -8.92 5.69 -2.20
N ALA A 29 -9.45 4.63 -1.56
CA ALA A 29 -10.10 3.53 -2.23
C ALA A 29 -11.37 3.98 -2.95
N THR A 30 -12.20 4.80 -2.31
CA THR A 30 -13.42 5.34 -2.93
C THR A 30 -13.08 6.16 -4.17
N PHE A 31 -12.12 7.09 -4.06
CA PHE A 31 -11.70 7.91 -5.19
C PHE A 31 -11.17 7.04 -6.35
N MET A 32 -10.28 6.10 -6.08
CA MET A 32 -9.71 5.21 -7.09
C MET A 32 -10.79 4.35 -7.77
N ILE A 33 -11.68 3.73 -6.99
CA ILE A 33 -12.71 2.83 -7.51
C ILE A 33 -13.74 3.60 -8.34
N VAL A 34 -14.24 4.72 -7.84
CA VAL A 34 -15.26 5.53 -8.52
C VAL A 34 -14.71 6.12 -9.82
N ALA A 35 -13.50 6.70 -9.79
CA ALA A 35 -12.89 7.27 -10.98
C ALA A 35 -12.69 6.21 -12.08
N ASN A 36 -12.14 5.04 -11.70
CA ASN A 36 -11.93 3.96 -12.65
C ASN A 36 -13.24 3.34 -13.15
N TYR A 37 -14.27 3.23 -12.31
CA TYR A 37 -15.59 2.76 -12.72
C TYR A 37 -16.20 3.67 -13.79
N ILE A 38 -16.14 4.99 -13.61
CA ILE A 38 -16.71 5.95 -14.57
C ILE A 38 -15.96 5.89 -15.90
N LEU A 39 -14.63 5.92 -15.86
CA LEU A 39 -13.78 5.86 -17.06
C LEU A 39 -14.01 4.56 -17.85
N GLU A 40 -14.05 3.44 -17.15
CA GLU A 40 -14.20 2.12 -17.77
C GLU A 40 -15.62 1.88 -18.29
N LYS A 41 -16.65 2.30 -17.55
CA LYS A 41 -18.03 2.26 -18.04
C LYS A 41 -18.18 3.06 -19.33
N SER A 42 -17.68 4.30 -19.34
CA SER A 42 -17.73 5.18 -20.51
C SER A 42 -16.99 4.56 -21.71
N ALA A 43 -15.82 3.98 -21.48
CA ALA A 43 -15.03 3.35 -22.54
C ALA A 43 -15.74 2.15 -23.17
N VAL A 44 -16.39 1.31 -22.36
CA VAL A 44 -17.10 0.13 -22.86
C VAL A 44 -18.41 0.50 -23.56
N GLU A 45 -19.18 1.46 -23.03
CA GLU A 45 -20.45 1.92 -23.65
C GLU A 45 -20.21 2.63 -25.00
N GLN A 46 -19.07 3.31 -25.16
CA GLN A 46 -18.68 3.91 -26.43
C GLN A 46 -18.10 2.89 -27.43
N SER A 47 -17.67 1.73 -26.96
CA SER A 47 -17.17 0.66 -27.82
C SER A 47 -18.32 -0.19 -28.34
N SER A 48 -18.28 -0.58 -29.61
CA SER A 48 -19.19 -1.59 -30.17
C SER A 48 -18.82 -3.03 -29.77
N SER A 49 -17.76 -3.19 -28.97
CA SER A 49 -17.21 -4.48 -28.56
C SER A 49 -17.84 -5.00 -27.27
N PRO A 50 -17.94 -6.33 -27.09
CA PRO A 50 -18.40 -6.91 -25.84
C PRO A 50 -17.45 -6.57 -24.67
N ALA A 51 -18.01 -6.49 -23.46
CA ALA A 51 -17.20 -6.33 -22.25
C ALA A 51 -16.49 -7.66 -21.92
N VAL A 52 -15.15 -7.65 -21.93
CA VAL A 52 -14.31 -8.83 -21.74
C VAL A 52 -13.37 -8.61 -20.56
N LEU A 53 -13.49 -9.45 -19.53
CA LEU A 53 -12.70 -9.33 -18.30
C LEU A 53 -11.29 -9.88 -18.46
N VAL A 54 -11.17 -11.11 -18.94
CA VAL A 54 -9.88 -11.75 -19.27
C VAL A 54 -9.65 -11.57 -20.76
N LYS A 55 -8.66 -10.75 -21.11
CA LYS A 55 -8.19 -10.47 -22.48
C LYS A 55 -6.68 -10.24 -22.46
N GLY A 56 -6.04 -10.20 -23.64
CA GLY A 56 -4.58 -10.04 -23.76
C GLY A 56 -4.01 -8.87 -22.95
N ASP A 57 -4.74 -7.76 -22.87
CA ASP A 57 -4.30 -6.55 -22.14
C ASP A 57 -4.54 -6.59 -20.63
N LEU A 58 -5.14 -7.65 -20.08
CA LEU A 58 -5.47 -7.74 -18.64
C LEU A 58 -4.21 -7.61 -17.78
N ILE A 59 -3.10 -8.22 -18.21
CA ILE A 59 -1.82 -8.14 -17.50
C ILE A 59 -1.36 -6.69 -17.40
N PHE A 60 -1.34 -5.95 -18.52
CA PHE A 60 -0.96 -4.54 -18.55
C PHE A 60 -1.90 -3.67 -17.72
N ASN A 61 -3.21 -3.96 -17.73
CA ASN A 61 -4.19 -3.21 -16.95
C ASN A 61 -3.98 -3.40 -15.43
N VAL A 62 -3.85 -4.66 -14.98
CA VAL A 62 -3.62 -4.96 -13.56
C VAL A 62 -2.28 -4.38 -13.10
N LEU A 63 -1.20 -4.55 -13.87
CA LEU A 63 0.12 -4.02 -13.50
C LEU A 63 0.13 -2.49 -13.46
N THR A 64 -0.42 -1.82 -14.47
CA THR A 64 -0.50 -0.34 -14.50
C THR A 64 -1.32 0.20 -13.35
N PHE A 65 -2.49 -0.40 -13.07
CA PHE A 65 -3.32 -0.01 -11.92
C PHE A 65 -2.58 -0.24 -10.59
N THR A 66 -1.91 -1.37 -10.45
CA THR A 66 -1.15 -1.70 -9.23
C THR A 66 0.00 -0.72 -9.01
N LEU A 67 0.73 -0.37 -10.07
CA LEU A 67 1.79 0.63 -10.02
C LEU A 67 1.26 2.00 -9.61
N PHE A 68 0.14 2.41 -10.21
CA PHE A 68 -0.53 3.67 -9.88
C PHE A 68 -0.97 3.70 -8.41
N ALA A 69 -1.63 2.63 -7.93
CA ALA A 69 -2.04 2.51 -6.53
C ALA A 69 -0.83 2.55 -5.59
N ALA A 70 0.26 1.88 -5.94
CA ALA A 70 1.50 1.87 -5.16
C ALA A 70 2.14 3.26 -5.08
N GLY A 71 2.22 3.98 -6.20
CA GLY A 71 2.76 5.34 -6.25
C GLY A 71 1.96 6.33 -5.40
N VAL A 72 0.64 6.36 -5.56
CA VAL A 72 -0.25 7.24 -4.77
C VAL A 72 -0.15 6.93 -3.28
N THR A 73 -0.16 5.65 -2.92
CA THR A 73 -0.05 5.21 -1.53
C THR A 73 1.31 5.58 -0.93
N TYR A 74 2.40 5.40 -1.69
CA TYR A 74 3.74 5.73 -1.25
C TYR A 74 3.87 7.22 -0.93
N ALA A 75 3.32 8.10 -1.76
CA ALA A 75 3.28 9.53 -1.48
C ALA A 75 2.56 9.85 -0.16
N ASN A 76 1.45 9.16 0.15
CA ASN A 76 0.73 9.32 1.41
C ASN A 76 1.50 8.74 2.62
N SER A 77 2.32 7.72 2.42
CA SER A 77 3.10 7.07 3.50
C SER A 77 4.10 8.01 4.17
N ALA A 78 4.61 9.01 3.45
CA ALA A 78 5.51 10.02 4.01
C ALA A 78 4.86 10.83 5.14
N GLN A 79 3.55 11.09 5.05
CA GLN A 79 2.81 11.79 6.10
C GLN A 79 2.71 10.94 7.38
N ILE A 80 2.53 9.63 7.23
CA ILE A 80 2.48 8.68 8.35
C ILE A 80 3.85 8.60 9.03
N THR A 81 4.92 8.41 8.25
CA THR A 81 6.30 8.39 8.77
C THR A 81 6.61 9.68 9.52
N ARG A 82 6.21 10.84 8.98
CA ARG A 82 6.37 12.13 9.66
C ARG A 82 5.60 12.20 10.98
N ALA A 83 4.33 11.78 11.00
CA ALA A 83 3.52 11.77 12.21
C ALA A 83 4.14 10.88 13.31
N ILE A 84 4.79 9.78 12.94
CA ILE A 84 5.53 8.93 13.87
C ILE A 84 6.79 9.63 14.38
N ALA A 85 7.57 10.24 13.47
CA ALA A 85 8.80 10.96 13.80
C ALA A 85 8.56 12.10 14.81
N VAL A 86 7.43 12.81 14.69
CA VAL A 86 7.05 13.89 15.62
C VAL A 86 6.33 13.41 16.89
N GLY A 87 6.18 12.10 17.07
CA GLY A 87 5.52 11.51 18.25
C GLY A 87 3.99 11.61 18.28
N GLN A 88 3.34 11.94 17.16
CA GLN A 88 1.87 11.98 17.05
C GLN A 88 1.25 10.58 16.89
N SER A 89 2.04 9.60 16.44
CA SER A 89 1.61 8.22 16.22
C SER A 89 2.69 7.25 16.70
N PRO A 90 2.37 6.20 17.45
CA PRO A 90 3.36 5.23 17.88
C PRO A 90 3.80 4.34 16.71
N ARG A 91 5.11 4.04 16.67
CA ARG A 91 5.72 3.04 15.78
C ARG A 91 5.33 1.63 16.18
N MET A 92 5.52 0.67 15.29
CA MET A 92 5.23 -0.74 15.54
C MET A 92 6.49 -1.48 15.99
N LYS A 93 6.36 -2.48 16.86
CA LYS A 93 7.50 -3.34 17.23
C LYS A 93 8.07 -4.08 16.01
N LEU A 94 9.39 -4.02 15.83
CA LEU A 94 10.08 -4.72 14.73
C LEU A 94 9.84 -6.23 14.76
N SER A 95 9.82 -6.84 15.94
CA SER A 95 9.54 -8.27 16.12
C SER A 95 8.17 -8.67 15.57
N ARG A 96 7.18 -7.77 15.63
CA ARG A 96 5.87 -8.00 15.03
C ARG A 96 5.93 -7.88 13.52
N LEU A 97 6.57 -6.84 12.97
CA LEU A 97 6.74 -6.71 11.52
C LEU A 97 7.46 -7.92 10.89
N ARG A 98 8.42 -8.50 11.61
CA ARG A 98 9.12 -9.74 11.22
C ARG A 98 8.26 -11.00 11.31
N SER A 99 7.20 -10.99 12.12
CA SER A 99 6.26 -12.12 12.25
C SER A 99 5.25 -12.23 11.10
N LEU A 100 5.22 -11.26 10.18
CA LEU A 100 4.38 -11.34 8.98
C LEU A 100 4.81 -12.53 8.10
N PRO A 101 3.89 -13.12 7.32
CA PRO A 101 4.26 -14.17 6.37
C PRO A 101 5.21 -13.61 5.31
N TRP A 102 6.09 -14.46 4.79
CA TRP A 102 6.85 -14.12 3.60
C TRP A 102 5.85 -13.86 2.44
N PRO A 103 6.00 -12.78 1.67
CA PRO A 103 7.17 -11.87 1.60
C PRO A 103 7.03 -10.57 2.42
N LEU A 104 5.90 -10.38 3.10
CA LEU A 104 5.59 -9.17 3.87
C LEU A 104 6.59 -8.92 5.00
N CYS A 105 7.12 -9.96 5.66
CA CYS A 105 8.16 -9.77 6.69
C CYS A 105 9.43 -9.12 6.15
N SER A 106 9.83 -9.46 4.91
CA SER A 106 11.00 -8.86 4.27
C SER A 106 10.77 -7.38 3.96
N MET A 107 9.57 -7.01 3.51
CA MET A 107 9.25 -5.62 3.15
C MET A 107 8.96 -4.74 4.36
N CYS A 108 8.23 -5.27 5.35
CA CYS A 108 7.80 -4.53 6.52
C CYS A 108 8.80 -4.56 7.66
N GLY A 109 9.59 -5.63 7.78
CA GLY A 109 10.54 -5.85 8.86
C GLY A 109 12.01 -5.76 8.47
N ALA A 110 12.34 -5.34 7.23
CA ALA A 110 13.72 -5.03 6.86
C ALA A 110 14.26 -3.87 7.70
N GLU A 111 15.52 -3.97 8.10
CA GLU A 111 16.20 -2.88 8.78
C GLU A 111 16.66 -1.81 7.78
N GLY A 112 16.64 -0.54 8.17
CA GLY A 112 17.07 0.58 7.34
C GLY A 112 15.98 1.23 6.49
N ASP A 113 16.40 2.02 5.51
CA ASP A 113 15.49 2.78 4.64
C ASP A 113 14.80 1.90 3.60
N ARG A 114 13.54 2.25 3.34
CA ARG A 114 12.76 1.62 2.27
C ARG A 114 13.35 2.00 0.91
N ALA A 115 14.01 1.05 0.26
CA ALA A 115 14.39 1.21 -1.15
C ALA A 115 13.13 1.23 -2.03
N VAL A 116 12.84 2.40 -2.61
CA VAL A 116 11.67 2.65 -3.49
C VAL A 116 11.50 1.56 -4.55
N VAL A 117 12.59 1.13 -5.17
CA VAL A 117 12.57 0.12 -6.23
C VAL A 117 12.11 -1.26 -5.73
N SER A 118 12.64 -1.73 -4.60
CA SER A 118 12.26 -3.04 -4.03
C SER A 118 10.80 -3.03 -3.58
N PHE A 119 10.36 -1.91 -3.01
CA PHE A 119 8.96 -1.71 -2.61
C PHE A 119 8.00 -1.68 -3.80
N LEU A 120 8.37 -0.97 -4.89
CA LEU A 120 7.57 -0.88 -6.10
C LEU A 120 7.49 -2.23 -6.81
N LEU A 121 8.61 -2.94 -6.97
CA LEU A 121 8.63 -4.29 -7.56
C LEU A 121 7.76 -5.25 -6.77
N TYR A 122 7.83 -5.23 -5.44
CA TYR A 122 6.98 -6.06 -4.60
C TYR A 122 5.50 -5.70 -4.72
N SER A 123 5.18 -4.41 -4.59
CA SER A 123 3.82 -3.91 -4.65
C SER A 123 3.20 -4.16 -6.02
N LEU A 124 4.00 -4.16 -7.09
CA LEU A 124 3.60 -4.47 -8.46
C LEU A 124 3.32 -5.97 -8.64
N ILE A 125 4.22 -6.82 -8.16
CA ILE A 125 4.19 -8.26 -8.44
C ILE A 125 3.20 -8.98 -7.55
N PHE A 126 3.19 -8.74 -6.23
CA PHE A 126 2.44 -9.60 -5.31
C PHE A 126 0.90 -9.48 -5.45
N PRO A 127 0.27 -8.32 -5.18
CA PRO A 127 -1.19 -8.22 -5.30
C PRO A 127 -1.67 -8.33 -6.75
N GLY A 128 -0.89 -7.80 -7.70
CA GLY A 128 -1.19 -7.88 -9.13
C GLY A 128 -1.16 -9.31 -9.65
N ALA A 129 -0.12 -10.09 -9.35
CA ALA A 129 -0.03 -11.49 -9.78
C ALA A 129 -1.11 -12.35 -9.13
N VAL A 130 -1.42 -12.14 -7.84
CA VAL A 130 -2.51 -12.86 -7.17
C VAL A 130 -3.85 -12.60 -7.86
N VAL A 131 -4.15 -11.34 -8.18
CA VAL A 131 -5.36 -11.00 -8.94
C VAL A 131 -5.36 -11.63 -10.33
N LEU A 132 -4.24 -11.56 -11.06
CA LEU A 132 -4.14 -12.15 -12.39
C LEU A 132 -4.39 -13.66 -12.34
N VAL A 133 -3.72 -14.38 -11.45
CA VAL A 133 -3.91 -15.83 -11.27
C VAL A 133 -5.36 -16.12 -10.89
N ALA A 134 -5.93 -15.39 -9.93
CA ALA A 134 -7.31 -15.59 -9.49
C ALA A 134 -8.33 -15.37 -10.63
N LEU A 135 -8.16 -14.33 -11.45
CA LEU A 135 -9.05 -14.05 -12.57
C LEU A 135 -8.92 -15.10 -13.68
N HIS A 136 -7.71 -15.60 -13.96
CA HIS A 136 -7.51 -16.67 -14.94
C HIS A 136 -8.08 -18.01 -14.45
N VAL A 137 -7.89 -18.34 -13.16
CA VAL A 137 -8.48 -19.54 -12.55
C VAL A 137 -10.01 -19.43 -12.55
N ALA A 138 -10.57 -18.27 -12.20
CA ALA A 138 -12.01 -18.05 -12.26
C ALA A 138 -12.54 -18.21 -13.70
N SER A 139 -11.87 -17.62 -14.69
CA SER A 139 -12.22 -17.77 -16.10
C SER A 139 -12.17 -19.22 -16.56
N LEU A 140 -11.13 -19.96 -16.16
CA LEU A 140 -10.98 -21.38 -16.48
C LEU A 140 -12.12 -22.21 -15.88
N ILE A 141 -12.49 -21.95 -14.62
CA ILE A 141 -13.59 -22.66 -13.95
C ILE A 141 -14.94 -22.36 -14.62
N THR A 142 -15.18 -21.12 -15.04
CA THR A 142 -16.48 -20.72 -15.58
C THR A 142 -16.65 -21.00 -17.07
N ASN A 143 -15.58 -20.91 -17.86
CA ASN A 143 -15.65 -21.01 -19.33
C ASN A 143 -14.96 -22.26 -19.90
N GLY A 144 -14.27 -23.04 -19.07
CA GLY A 144 -13.47 -24.18 -19.50
C GLY A 144 -12.16 -23.77 -20.19
N TYR A 145 -11.42 -24.78 -20.68
CA TYR A 145 -10.10 -24.59 -21.30
C TYR A 145 -10.15 -23.81 -22.62
N ASP A 146 -11.23 -23.97 -23.40
CA ASP A 146 -11.34 -23.38 -24.75
C ASP A 146 -11.46 -21.86 -24.73
N HIS A 147 -11.93 -21.28 -23.61
CA HIS A 147 -12.16 -19.85 -23.44
C HIS A 147 -11.47 -19.29 -22.18
N ALA A 148 -10.44 -19.99 -21.67
CA ALA A 148 -9.75 -19.60 -20.44
C ALA A 148 -9.14 -18.18 -20.51
N PHE A 149 -8.71 -17.76 -21.69
CA PHE A 149 -8.09 -16.46 -21.96
C PHE A 149 -9.06 -15.40 -22.53
N TYR A 150 -10.34 -15.73 -22.62
CA TYR A 150 -11.37 -14.84 -23.16
C TYR A 150 -12.67 -15.00 -22.37
N TRP A 151 -12.92 -14.07 -21.45
CA TRP A 151 -14.12 -14.12 -20.59
C TRP A 151 -15.09 -12.95 -20.87
N PRO A 152 -16.01 -13.11 -21.84
CA PRO A 152 -17.02 -12.10 -22.12
C PRO A 152 -18.15 -12.17 -21.08
N MET A 153 -18.67 -11.01 -20.69
CA MET A 153 -19.79 -10.95 -19.74
C MET A 153 -20.61 -9.67 -19.88
N PRO A 154 -21.85 -9.63 -19.36
CA PRO A 154 -22.64 -8.40 -19.34
C PRO A 154 -21.92 -7.26 -18.61
N LEU A 155 -22.05 -6.03 -19.10
CA LEU A 155 -21.37 -4.83 -18.58
C LEU A 155 -21.46 -4.70 -17.05
N LYS A 156 -22.64 -4.93 -16.47
CA LYS A 156 -22.85 -4.87 -15.02
C LYS A 156 -21.96 -5.85 -14.25
N ARG A 157 -21.80 -7.08 -14.75
CA ARG A 157 -20.92 -8.09 -14.13
C ARG A 157 -19.45 -7.75 -14.34
N TYR A 158 -19.10 -7.30 -15.54
CA TYR A 158 -17.75 -6.82 -15.85
C TYR A 158 -17.30 -5.75 -14.87
N LEU A 159 -18.09 -4.68 -14.71
CA LEU A 159 -17.77 -3.58 -13.80
C LEU A 159 -17.69 -4.02 -12.34
N ALA A 160 -18.54 -4.96 -11.91
CA ALA A 160 -18.47 -5.50 -10.55
C ALA A 160 -17.15 -6.26 -10.31
N TRP A 161 -16.74 -7.11 -11.25
CA TRP A 161 -15.45 -7.80 -11.19
C TRP A 161 -14.28 -6.82 -11.24
N THR A 162 -14.35 -5.78 -12.08
CA THR A 162 -13.25 -4.80 -12.16
C THR A 162 -13.12 -3.96 -10.90
N MET A 163 -14.24 -3.55 -10.30
CA MET A 163 -14.22 -2.90 -8.99
C MET A 163 -13.66 -3.82 -7.90
N LEU A 164 -14.05 -5.10 -7.89
CA LEU A 164 -13.62 -6.06 -6.87
C LEU A 164 -12.11 -6.27 -6.90
N TRP A 165 -11.52 -6.58 -8.05
CA TRP A 165 -10.08 -6.84 -8.09
C TRP A 165 -9.26 -5.57 -7.82
N ARG A 166 -9.75 -4.39 -8.25
CA ARG A 166 -9.12 -3.11 -7.92
C ARG A 166 -9.14 -2.83 -6.43
N LEU A 167 -10.27 -3.09 -5.76
CA LEU A 167 -10.39 -2.98 -4.32
C LEU A 167 -9.38 -3.90 -3.61
N VAL A 168 -9.22 -5.15 -4.06
CA VAL A 168 -8.23 -6.08 -3.52
C VAL A 168 -6.82 -5.52 -3.66
N VAL A 169 -6.44 -5.07 -4.87
CA VAL A 169 -5.12 -4.47 -5.11
C VAL A 169 -4.90 -3.25 -4.21
N THR A 170 -5.84 -2.30 -4.18
CA THR A 170 -5.74 -1.10 -3.35
C THR A 170 -5.62 -1.44 -1.86
N THR A 171 -6.37 -2.43 -1.37
CA THR A 171 -6.31 -2.88 0.03
C THR A 171 -4.95 -3.46 0.37
N CYS A 172 -4.44 -4.38 -0.45
CA CYS A 172 -3.14 -5.02 -0.23
C CYS A 172 -2.00 -3.99 -0.27
N VAL A 173 -1.99 -3.14 -1.28
CA VAL A 173 -0.97 -2.09 -1.45
C VAL A 173 -1.00 -1.10 -0.29
N PHE A 174 -2.19 -0.59 0.06
CA PHE A 174 -2.34 0.38 1.15
C PHE A 174 -1.92 -0.22 2.48
N THR A 175 -2.41 -1.42 2.81
CA THR A 175 -2.08 -2.09 4.08
C THR A 175 -0.59 -2.34 4.20
N THR A 176 0.04 -2.88 3.16
CA THR A 176 1.49 -3.16 3.17
C THR A 176 2.30 -1.88 3.35
N ASN A 177 1.93 -0.82 2.63
CA ASN A 177 2.63 0.46 2.74
C ASN A 177 2.41 1.12 4.10
N TYR A 178 1.20 1.05 4.63
CA TYR A 178 0.90 1.59 5.96
C TYR A 178 1.72 0.86 7.03
N LEU A 179 1.69 -0.48 7.06
CA LEU A 179 2.43 -1.27 8.04
C LEU A 179 3.93 -1.01 7.99
N ALA A 180 4.51 -1.00 6.79
CA ALA A 180 5.93 -0.80 6.66
C ALA A 180 6.35 0.67 6.96
N ALA A 181 5.42 1.64 7.00
CA ALA A 181 5.69 3.03 7.41
C ALA A 181 5.83 3.13 8.94
N HIS A 182 5.27 2.16 9.67
CA HIS A 182 5.44 2.01 11.11
C HIS A 182 6.72 1.27 11.51
N ASN A 183 7.63 0.99 10.57
CA ASN A 183 8.88 0.32 10.87
C ASN A 183 9.83 1.22 11.68
N PRO A 184 10.21 0.82 12.91
CA PRO A 184 10.97 1.66 13.83
C PRO A 184 12.45 1.85 13.43
N THR A 185 12.96 1.06 12.48
CA THR A 185 14.37 1.11 12.04
C THR A 185 14.61 2.07 10.88
N GLN A 186 13.60 2.83 10.46
CA GLN A 186 13.76 3.87 9.43
C GLN A 186 14.69 4.97 9.96
N SER A 187 15.64 5.41 9.14
CA SER A 187 16.65 6.41 9.56
C SER A 187 16.01 7.69 10.10
N VAL A 188 14.91 8.13 9.48
CA VAL A 188 14.11 9.29 9.87
C VAL A 188 13.51 9.20 11.28
N LEU A 189 13.39 8.00 11.85
CA LEU A 189 12.84 7.76 13.19
C LEU A 189 13.91 7.60 14.27
N ILE A 190 15.18 7.51 13.87
CA ILE A 190 16.31 7.41 14.81
C ILE A 190 16.75 8.85 15.08
N PRO A 191 16.65 9.34 16.33
CA PRO A 191 17.16 10.67 16.66
C PRO A 191 18.65 10.72 16.34
N SER A 192 19.06 11.57 15.39
CA SER A 192 20.47 11.88 15.20
C SER A 192 20.99 12.50 16.50
N ALA A 193 22.08 11.98 17.05
CA ALA A 193 22.72 12.52 18.25
C ALA A 193 23.27 13.95 18.04
N ASP A 194 23.32 14.43 16.81
CA ASP A 194 23.90 15.71 16.46
C ASP A 194 22.86 16.83 16.45
N HIS A 195 22.53 17.36 17.62
CA HIS A 195 22.23 18.79 17.79
C HIS A 195 22.19 19.29 19.26
N ASP A 196 22.46 18.43 20.25
CA ASP A 196 22.48 18.83 21.68
C ASP A 196 23.89 19.05 22.27
N GLU A 197 24.94 19.18 21.44
CA GLU A 197 26.27 19.61 21.90
C GLU A 197 26.62 21.03 21.41
N ALA A 198 25.93 22.03 21.97
CA ALA A 198 26.49 23.37 22.10
C ALA A 198 25.87 24.11 23.29
N GLN A 199 26.09 23.59 24.51
CA GLN A 199 26.52 24.31 25.72
C GLN A 199 26.11 23.56 26.99
N PRO A 200 27.01 23.54 27.99
CA PRO A 200 26.74 24.41 29.13
C PRO A 200 27.96 25.18 29.66
N GLN A 201 27.71 26.48 29.87
CA GLN A 201 27.98 27.28 31.06
C GLN A 201 29.43 27.59 31.54
N GLN A 202 29.67 28.91 31.59
CA GLN A 202 30.29 29.67 32.68
C GLN A 202 31.67 29.21 33.19
N ALA A 203 32.71 29.95 32.77
CA ALA A 203 33.75 30.36 33.70
C ALA A 203 33.54 31.85 34.02
N GLY A 204 32.97 32.13 35.19
CA GLY A 204 33.03 33.46 35.79
C GLY A 204 34.42 33.72 36.38
N LYS A 205 34.90 34.95 36.19
CA LYS A 205 35.83 35.75 37.03
C LYS A 205 37.11 35.12 37.62
N LYS A 206 38.24 35.72 37.22
CA LYS A 206 39.43 36.22 37.97
C LYS A 206 40.52 36.47 36.91
N ASP A 207 41.18 37.60 36.75
CA ASP A 207 41.37 38.84 37.52
C ASP A 207 41.44 40.04 36.55
#